data_AF-A0A9W6ZBG0-F1
#
_entry.id   AF-A0A9W6ZBG0-F1
#
_cell.length_a   1.000
_cell.length_b   1.000
_cell.length_c   1.000
_cell.angle_alpha   90.00
_cell.angle_beta   90.00
_cell.angle_gamma   90.00
#
_symmetry.space_group_name_H-M   'P 1'
#
loop_
_entity.id
_entity.type
_entity.pdbx_description
1 polymer ?
#
loop_
_entity_poly.entity_id
_entity_poly.type
_entity_poly.pdbx_seq_one_letter_code
_entity_poly.pdbx_strand_id
1 'polypeptide(L)'
;MAHIKRKETQYQGFVPSYLIHPPSLKNGETYQTLRNKFSDVGQGQVYERDLVSSSMNFDNKTLDEDTFNVSKSTDYKRADRRGVAAFHNSAPPEERSKPFLGETMYNSTFRNFPQEAKMIVDVPVEAFKESFAKFANPEGELSLKKISNMLSDTIGKIVPDWIVAKFLKTFDPNPTGRFTYSELVAEYDVIIRAIRGDTKKDVVGQPEWLVASKKMPTKILTSTGMKSAMQIAMAHPSERRYLKKEGVGMWSCDNDMLAGTTRDTYHIPGYSGHIPASKRVPKVTEQGMAKNPRAIKNNLRLIYSHDLPGYTGHKPKAARNDIGEKKGGRDPRTTSGSAAVGEDIL
;
A
#
# COMPACT_ATOMS: atom_id res chain seq x y z
N MET A 1 -28.98 -55.91 -11.84
CA MET A 1 -29.34 -56.46 -13.17
C MET A 1 -30.80 -56.13 -13.42
N ALA A 2 -31.11 -55.28 -14.39
CA ALA A 2 -32.48 -55.00 -14.80
C ALA A 2 -32.54 -54.97 -16.32
N HIS A 3 -33.31 -55.90 -16.88
CA HIS A 3 -33.53 -56.11 -18.30
C HIS A 3 -34.46 -55.06 -18.91
N ILE A 4 -34.16 -54.71 -20.16
CA ILE A 4 -35.00 -53.95 -21.08
C ILE A 4 -36.12 -54.84 -21.63
N LYS A 5 -37.34 -54.30 -21.78
CA LYS A 5 -38.28 -54.64 -22.88
C LYS A 5 -38.94 -53.36 -23.45
N ARG A 6 -39.17 -53.37 -24.76
CA ARG A 6 -39.53 -52.24 -25.65
C ARG A 6 -41.04 -51.97 -25.77
N LYS A 7 -41.34 -50.66 -25.97
CA LYS A 7 -42.36 -49.96 -26.80
C LYS A 7 -43.70 -50.61 -27.15
N GLU A 8 -44.77 -49.81 -27.05
CA GLU A 8 -45.69 -49.51 -28.17
C GLU A 8 -46.12 -48.03 -28.15
N THR A 9 -46.46 -47.54 -29.34
CA THR A 9 -46.65 -46.16 -29.80
C THR A 9 -48.08 -45.65 -29.63
N GLN A 10 -48.29 -44.38 -29.22
CA GLN A 10 -49.43 -43.58 -29.67
C GLN A 10 -49.05 -42.11 -29.83
N TYR A 11 -49.47 -41.56 -30.96
CA TYR A 11 -49.21 -40.21 -31.47
C TYR A 11 -50.13 -39.20 -30.75
N GLN A 12 -49.56 -38.28 -29.98
CA GLN A 12 -50.30 -37.14 -29.40
C GLN A 12 -50.29 -35.96 -30.39
N GLY A 13 -50.95 -36.16 -31.52
CA GLY A 13 -51.15 -35.11 -32.52
C GLY A 13 -52.31 -34.18 -32.18
N PHE A 14 -52.06 -32.89 -32.36
CA PHE A 14 -52.97 -31.84 -32.83
C PHE A 14 -54.47 -31.96 -32.48
N VAL A 15 -54.96 -31.09 -31.57
CA VAL A 15 -56.38 -30.84 -31.37
C VAL A 15 -56.82 -29.71 -32.32
N PRO A 16 -57.84 -29.93 -33.18
CA PRO A 16 -58.33 -28.89 -34.10
C PRO A 16 -58.90 -27.68 -33.35
N SER A 17 -58.64 -26.47 -33.87
CA SER A 17 -58.96 -25.19 -33.23
C SER A 17 -60.44 -24.95 -32.91
N TYR A 18 -61.36 -25.68 -33.56
CA TYR A 18 -62.81 -25.53 -33.36
C TYR A 18 -63.38 -26.24 -32.12
N LEU A 19 -62.57 -27.06 -31.43
CA LEU A 19 -62.93 -27.69 -30.15
C LEU A 19 -62.32 -26.96 -28.93
N ILE A 20 -61.65 -25.84 -29.15
CA ILE A 20 -61.14 -24.98 -28.08
C ILE A 20 -62.28 -24.08 -27.60
N HIS A 21 -62.68 -24.21 -26.33
CA HIS A 21 -63.61 -23.25 -25.73
C HIS A 21 -63.02 -21.83 -25.84
N PRO A 22 -63.81 -20.83 -26.27
CA PRO A 22 -63.30 -19.46 -26.33
C PRO A 22 -62.80 -19.04 -24.95
N PRO A 23 -61.71 -18.26 -24.86
CA PRO A 23 -61.18 -17.81 -23.58
C PRO A 23 -62.29 -17.12 -22.79
N SER A 24 -62.47 -17.51 -21.54
CA SER A 24 -63.43 -16.83 -20.66
C SER A 24 -63.04 -15.36 -20.53
N LEU A 25 -64.05 -14.48 -20.57
CA LEU A 25 -63.85 -13.04 -20.35
C LEU A 25 -63.19 -12.83 -18.98
N LYS A 26 -62.25 -11.89 -18.89
CA LYS A 26 -61.68 -11.49 -17.59
C LYS A 26 -62.78 -10.88 -16.72
N ASN A 27 -62.69 -11.02 -15.40
CA ASN A 27 -63.65 -10.42 -14.48
C ASN A 27 -63.77 -8.90 -14.75
N GLY A 28 -64.97 -8.46 -15.15
CA GLY A 28 -65.26 -7.07 -15.49
C GLY A 28 -65.21 -6.71 -16.98
N GLU A 29 -64.75 -7.59 -17.86
CA GLU A 29 -64.84 -7.40 -19.32
C GLU A 29 -66.18 -7.98 -19.85
N THR A 30 -66.83 -7.24 -20.75
CA THR A 30 -68.02 -7.67 -21.50
C THR A 30 -67.63 -8.02 -22.94
N TYR A 31 -68.41 -8.86 -23.63
CA TYR A 31 -68.17 -9.13 -25.06
C TYR A 31 -68.14 -7.85 -25.91
N GLN A 32 -68.87 -6.81 -25.49
CA GLN A 32 -68.93 -5.52 -26.16
C GLN A 32 -67.65 -4.70 -25.99
N THR A 33 -67.05 -4.72 -24.80
CA THR A 33 -65.75 -4.07 -24.55
C THR A 33 -64.60 -4.82 -25.23
N LEU A 34 -64.67 -6.15 -25.32
CA LEU A 34 -63.69 -6.94 -26.08
C LEU A 34 -63.79 -6.68 -27.59
N ARG A 35 -65.01 -6.56 -28.13
CA ARG A 35 -65.24 -6.22 -29.55
C ARG A 35 -64.70 -4.83 -29.92
N ASN A 36 -64.82 -3.85 -29.03
CA ASN A 36 -64.35 -2.49 -29.28
C ASN A 36 -62.87 -2.28 -28.95
N LYS A 37 -62.19 -3.26 -28.33
CA LYS A 37 -60.78 -3.14 -27.93
C LYS A 37 -59.82 -2.85 -29.09
N PHE A 38 -60.23 -3.19 -30.31
CA PHE A 38 -59.45 -2.99 -31.52
C PHE A 38 -60.08 -1.99 -32.50
N SER A 39 -61.17 -1.31 -32.14
CA SER A 39 -61.76 -0.28 -33.02
C SER A 39 -60.85 0.94 -33.19
N ASP A 40 -60.04 1.23 -32.16
CA ASP A 40 -59.21 2.43 -32.12
C ASP A 40 -57.75 2.17 -32.57
N VAL A 41 -57.43 0.93 -32.96
CA VAL A 41 -56.09 0.57 -33.40
C VAL A 41 -55.90 1.02 -34.84
N GLY A 42 -55.10 2.08 -35.02
CA GLY A 42 -54.76 2.65 -36.33
C GLY A 42 -55.22 4.10 -36.54
N GLN A 43 -56.01 4.65 -35.62
CA GLN A 43 -56.37 6.07 -35.65
C GLN A 43 -55.50 6.89 -34.68
N GLY A 44 -54.85 7.95 -35.19
CA GLY A 44 -54.21 8.98 -34.37
C GLY A 44 -52.68 9.03 -34.30
N GLN A 45 -51.93 8.19 -35.03
CA GLN A 45 -50.46 8.37 -35.16
C GLN A 45 -49.99 8.76 -36.57
N VAL A 46 -50.74 8.43 -37.63
CA VAL A 46 -50.35 8.74 -39.02
C VAL A 46 -51.39 9.55 -39.77
N TYR A 47 -52.67 9.49 -39.39
CA TYR A 47 -53.77 10.24 -40.00
C TYR A 47 -54.59 10.98 -38.94
N GLU A 48 -55.13 12.15 -39.30
CA GLU A 48 -56.09 12.89 -38.48
C GLU A 48 -57.31 12.00 -38.15
N ARG A 49 -57.76 12.08 -36.89
CA ARG A 49 -58.95 11.35 -36.42
C ARG A 49 -60.13 11.72 -37.32
N ASP A 50 -60.90 10.71 -37.74
CA ASP A 50 -62.10 10.78 -38.59
C ASP A 50 -61.95 10.60 -40.11
N LEU A 51 -60.74 10.44 -40.68
CA LEU A 51 -60.60 10.24 -42.14
C LEU A 51 -60.92 8.82 -42.67
N VAL A 52 -60.93 7.80 -41.80
CA VAL A 52 -61.30 6.43 -42.18
C VAL A 52 -62.51 6.02 -41.35
N SER A 53 -63.69 6.52 -41.73
CA SER A 53 -64.96 6.35 -41.00
C SER A 53 -65.72 5.07 -41.37
N SER A 54 -65.03 4.01 -41.80
CA SER A 54 -65.65 2.71 -42.03
C SER A 54 -64.88 1.68 -41.22
N SER A 55 -65.59 1.06 -40.28
CA SER A 55 -65.13 -0.09 -39.51
C SER A 55 -64.47 -1.12 -40.42
N MET A 56 -63.39 -1.76 -39.94
CA MET A 56 -62.59 -2.78 -40.63
C MET A 56 -63.35 -4.09 -40.93
N ASN A 57 -64.50 -4.00 -41.59
CA ASN A 57 -65.19 -5.13 -42.20
C ASN A 57 -65.12 -4.94 -43.72
N PHE A 58 -63.93 -5.13 -44.28
CA PHE A 58 -63.70 -5.04 -45.72
C PHE A 58 -63.49 -6.44 -46.30
N ASP A 59 -64.59 -7.11 -46.64
CA ASP A 59 -64.55 -8.27 -47.53
C ASP A 59 -64.45 -7.86 -49.02
N ASN A 60 -64.53 -6.55 -49.35
CA ASN A 60 -64.60 -6.08 -50.74
C ASN A 60 -63.84 -4.79 -51.07
N LYS A 61 -62.91 -4.30 -50.22
CA LYS A 61 -61.99 -3.22 -50.61
C LYS A 61 -60.57 -3.55 -50.19
N THR A 62 -59.63 -3.45 -51.13
CA THR A 62 -58.21 -3.61 -50.82
C THR A 62 -57.70 -2.33 -50.14
N LEU A 63 -56.76 -2.47 -49.20
CA LEU A 63 -56.10 -1.36 -48.50
C LEU A 63 -55.52 -0.28 -49.45
N ASP A 64 -55.27 -0.66 -50.71
CA ASP A 64 -54.74 0.23 -51.74
C ASP A 64 -55.79 1.27 -52.22
N GLU A 65 -57.08 0.94 -52.30
CA GLU A 65 -58.07 1.90 -52.83
C GLU A 65 -58.31 3.09 -51.88
N ASP A 66 -58.36 2.85 -50.57
CA ASP A 66 -58.56 3.92 -49.59
C ASP A 66 -57.31 4.79 -49.41
N THR A 67 -56.11 4.23 -49.61
CA THR A 67 -54.85 5.01 -49.55
C THR A 67 -54.66 5.92 -50.77
N PHE A 68 -55.17 5.54 -51.94
CA PHE A 68 -55.17 6.41 -53.13
C PHE A 68 -56.23 7.52 -53.08
N ASN A 69 -57.36 7.33 -52.40
CA ASN A 69 -58.39 8.37 -52.30
C ASN A 69 -58.01 9.53 -51.37
N VAL A 70 -57.12 9.29 -50.40
CA VAL A 70 -56.68 10.31 -49.42
C VAL A 70 -55.44 11.07 -49.90
N SER A 71 -54.62 10.47 -50.76
CA SER A 71 -53.39 11.09 -51.24
C SER A 71 -53.66 12.06 -52.41
N LYS A 72 -53.44 13.35 -52.20
CA LYS A 72 -53.45 14.35 -53.27
C LYS A 72 -52.06 14.41 -53.93
N SER A 73 -52.00 14.77 -55.22
CA SER A 73 -50.70 14.93 -55.90
C SER A 73 -49.79 15.98 -55.24
N THR A 74 -50.38 16.93 -54.51
CA THR A 74 -49.69 17.94 -53.71
C THR A 74 -49.03 17.40 -52.44
N ASP A 75 -49.45 16.22 -51.96
CA ASP A 75 -48.90 15.60 -50.75
C ASP A 75 -47.54 14.92 -51.04
N TYR A 76 -47.25 14.67 -52.32
CA TYR A 76 -45.93 14.22 -52.75
C TYR A 76 -44.92 15.37 -52.70
N LYS A 77 -44.17 15.46 -51.61
CA LYS A 77 -42.99 16.34 -51.54
C LYS A 77 -41.79 15.62 -52.15
N ARG A 78 -41.25 16.18 -53.23
CA ARG A 78 -40.00 15.69 -53.83
C ARG A 78 -38.89 15.77 -52.77
N ALA A 79 -38.32 14.63 -52.40
CA ALA A 79 -37.16 14.61 -51.50
C ALA A 79 -36.05 15.49 -52.08
N ASP A 80 -35.47 16.34 -51.24
CA ASP A 80 -34.38 17.22 -51.66
C ASP A 80 -33.23 16.37 -52.25
N ARG A 81 -32.71 16.77 -53.41
CA ARG A 81 -31.69 16.04 -54.16
C ARG A 81 -30.40 15.82 -53.37
N ARG A 82 -30.21 16.55 -52.27
CA ARG A 82 -29.05 16.47 -51.37
C ARG A 82 -29.17 15.38 -50.30
N GLY A 83 -30.31 14.69 -50.20
CA GLY A 83 -30.53 13.60 -49.24
C GLY A 83 -30.50 14.04 -47.77
N VAL A 84 -30.20 13.10 -46.87
CA VAL A 84 -30.14 13.26 -45.39
C VAL A 84 -29.09 14.31 -44.94
N ALA A 85 -28.31 14.88 -45.86
CA ALA A 85 -27.33 15.94 -45.62
C ALA A 85 -27.87 17.36 -45.83
N ALA A 86 -29.20 17.55 -45.93
CA ALA A 86 -29.79 18.89 -45.89
C ALA A 86 -29.62 19.52 -44.49
N PHE A 87 -29.48 20.84 -44.45
CA PHE A 87 -29.16 21.66 -43.27
C PHE A 87 -29.92 21.19 -42.01
N HIS A 88 -29.22 20.46 -41.12
CA HIS A 88 -29.68 20.32 -39.75
C HIS A 88 -29.78 21.71 -39.14
N ASN A 89 -30.88 22.01 -38.45
CA ASN A 89 -31.07 23.17 -37.56
C ASN A 89 -30.10 23.14 -36.35
N SER A 90 -28.92 22.55 -36.51
CA SER A 90 -27.78 22.73 -35.63
C SER A 90 -27.44 24.22 -35.59
N ALA A 91 -27.42 24.75 -34.37
CA ALA A 91 -27.12 26.14 -34.00
C ALA A 91 -26.04 26.82 -34.88
N PRO A 92 -26.07 28.15 -35.03
CA PRO A 92 -25.07 28.89 -35.81
C PRO A 92 -23.64 28.48 -35.40
N PRO A 93 -22.65 28.53 -36.33
CA PRO A 93 -21.29 28.01 -36.09
C PRO A 93 -20.63 28.50 -34.79
N GLU A 94 -20.95 29.73 -34.38
CA GLU A 94 -20.47 30.37 -33.15
C GLU A 94 -20.92 29.64 -31.87
N GLU A 95 -22.11 29.03 -31.88
CA GLU A 95 -22.63 28.24 -30.76
C GLU A 95 -22.12 26.78 -30.78
N ARG A 96 -21.47 26.34 -31.86
CA ARG A 96 -20.94 24.97 -31.99
C ARG A 96 -19.56 24.80 -31.38
N SER A 97 -18.73 25.85 -31.39
CA SER A 97 -17.38 25.78 -30.85
C SER A 97 -17.40 26.03 -29.34
N LYS A 98 -17.34 24.96 -28.55
CA LYS A 98 -16.97 25.08 -27.13
C LYS A 98 -15.52 25.59 -27.06
N PRO A 99 -15.20 26.53 -26.15
CA PRO A 99 -13.82 26.94 -25.95
C PRO A 99 -12.98 25.72 -25.56
N PHE A 100 -11.76 25.63 -26.10
CA PHE A 100 -10.82 24.58 -25.73
C PHE A 100 -10.33 24.85 -24.30
N LEU A 101 -10.76 24.02 -23.35
CA LEU A 101 -10.38 24.12 -21.93
C LEU A 101 -9.16 23.25 -21.59
N GLY A 102 -8.53 22.62 -22.58
CA GLY A 102 -7.41 21.71 -22.36
C GLY A 102 -6.14 22.47 -21.98
N GLU A 103 -5.60 22.18 -20.81
CA GLU A 103 -4.26 22.61 -20.42
C GLU A 103 -3.23 21.53 -20.75
N THR A 104 -1.98 21.94 -20.95
CA THR A 104 -0.88 20.99 -21.12
C THR A 104 -0.61 20.26 -19.81
N MET A 105 -0.12 19.02 -19.87
CA MET A 105 0.32 18.25 -18.70
C MET A 105 1.38 18.99 -17.86
N TYR A 106 2.22 19.81 -18.52
CA TYR A 106 3.20 20.62 -17.85
C TYR A 106 2.54 21.70 -16.98
N ASN A 107 1.57 22.44 -17.52
CA ASN A 107 0.87 23.48 -16.75
C ASN A 107 0.02 22.89 -15.62
N SER A 108 -0.57 21.71 -15.81
CA SER A 108 -1.36 21.06 -14.76
C SER A 108 -0.49 20.53 -13.61
N THR A 109 0.69 19.99 -13.94
CA THR A 109 1.60 19.33 -12.96
C THR A 109 2.58 20.31 -12.32
N PHE A 110 3.10 21.26 -13.10
CA PHE A 110 4.10 22.25 -12.69
C PHE A 110 3.51 23.66 -12.78
N ARG A 111 2.49 23.92 -11.95
CA ARG A 111 1.85 25.24 -11.86
C ARG A 111 2.84 26.32 -11.44
N ASN A 112 2.66 27.51 -12.01
CA ASN A 112 3.49 28.67 -11.67
C ASN A 112 2.89 29.40 -10.46
N PHE A 113 2.97 28.78 -9.29
CA PHE A 113 2.47 29.32 -8.02
C PHE A 113 2.91 30.77 -7.75
N PRO A 114 4.16 31.18 -8.03
CA PRO A 114 4.57 32.57 -7.85
C PRO A 114 3.82 33.57 -8.75
N GLN A 115 3.56 33.22 -10.02
CA GLN A 115 2.81 34.09 -10.92
C GLN A 115 1.33 34.16 -10.53
N GLU A 116 0.73 33.02 -10.18
CA GLU A 116 -0.65 32.93 -9.71
C GLU A 116 -0.86 33.72 -8.41
N ALA A 117 0.07 33.64 -7.47
CA ALA A 117 0.04 34.42 -6.23
C ALA A 117 0.10 35.92 -6.48
N LYS A 118 0.98 36.38 -7.39
CA LYS A 118 1.10 37.81 -7.75
C LYS A 118 -0.22 38.40 -8.22
N MET A 119 -1.04 37.63 -8.94
CA MET A 119 -2.34 38.11 -9.43
C MET A 119 -3.28 38.61 -8.33
N ILE A 120 -3.12 38.13 -7.09
CA ILE A 120 -3.94 38.53 -5.95
C ILE A 120 -3.17 39.43 -5.00
N VAL A 121 -1.89 39.15 -4.80
CA VAL A 121 -1.02 39.90 -3.90
C VAL A 121 -0.85 41.36 -4.34
N ASP A 122 -0.88 41.63 -5.65
CA ASP A 122 -0.68 42.98 -6.20
C ASP A 122 -1.98 43.80 -6.25
N VAL A 123 -3.14 43.19 -5.99
CA VAL A 123 -4.45 43.86 -6.04
C VAL A 123 -4.76 44.48 -4.67
N PRO A 124 -5.08 45.79 -4.58
CA PRO A 124 -5.45 46.40 -3.30
C PRO A 124 -6.83 45.93 -2.83
N VAL A 125 -7.03 45.88 -1.50
CA VAL A 125 -8.30 45.46 -0.86
C VAL A 125 -9.51 46.26 -1.35
N GLU A 126 -9.29 47.53 -1.68
CA GLU A 126 -10.31 48.45 -2.17
C GLU A 126 -10.93 48.00 -3.50
N ALA A 127 -10.15 47.34 -4.36
CA ALA A 127 -10.64 46.81 -5.63
C ALA A 127 -11.68 45.70 -5.45
N PHE A 128 -11.68 45.01 -4.30
CA PHE A 128 -12.68 43.99 -3.98
C PHE A 128 -14.03 44.58 -3.54
N LYS A 129 -14.12 45.89 -3.27
CA LYS A 129 -15.35 46.51 -2.78
C LYS A 129 -16.48 46.44 -3.81
N GLU A 130 -16.16 46.74 -5.07
CA GLU A 130 -17.14 46.77 -6.16
C GLU A 130 -17.65 45.37 -6.50
N SER A 131 -16.75 44.40 -6.61
CA SER A 131 -17.11 43.00 -6.86
C SER A 131 -17.88 42.38 -5.69
N PHE A 132 -17.49 42.70 -4.45
CA PHE A 132 -18.19 42.24 -3.27
C PHE A 132 -19.64 42.73 -3.26
N ALA A 133 -19.87 44.02 -3.56
CA ALA A 133 -21.20 44.60 -3.62
C ALA A 133 -22.10 43.93 -4.69
N LYS A 134 -21.55 43.50 -5.83
CA LYS A 134 -22.31 42.80 -6.88
C LYS A 134 -22.82 41.43 -6.43
N PHE A 135 -22.03 40.70 -5.64
CA PHE A 135 -22.36 39.31 -5.26
C PHE A 135 -22.96 39.18 -3.85
N ALA A 136 -22.87 40.24 -3.04
CA ALA A 136 -23.45 40.31 -1.72
C ALA A 136 -24.98 40.23 -1.75
N ASN A 137 -25.53 39.68 -0.67
CA ASN A 137 -26.97 39.71 -0.42
C ASN A 137 -27.41 41.13 0.01
N PRO A 138 -28.72 41.45 -0.01
CA PRO A 138 -29.22 42.77 0.41
C PRO A 138 -28.82 43.17 1.84
N GLU A 139 -28.45 42.21 2.69
CA GLU A 139 -27.95 42.41 4.06
C GLU A 139 -26.45 42.77 4.12
N GLY A 140 -25.75 42.84 2.98
CA GLY A 140 -24.32 43.16 2.91
C GLY A 140 -23.38 41.98 3.21
N GLU A 141 -23.90 40.75 3.25
CA GLU A 141 -23.13 39.54 3.49
C GLU A 141 -22.84 38.77 2.19
N LEU A 142 -21.64 38.18 2.10
CA LEU A 142 -21.25 37.29 1.01
C LEU A 142 -21.15 35.84 1.51
N SER A 143 -21.71 34.90 0.75
CA SER A 143 -21.56 33.47 1.04
C SER A 143 -20.21 32.94 0.58
N LEU A 144 -19.61 32.03 1.35
CA LEU A 144 -18.34 31.35 1.02
C LEU A 144 -18.35 30.73 -0.39
N LYS A 145 -19.48 30.20 -0.86
CA LYS A 145 -19.61 29.59 -2.20
C LYS A 145 -19.40 30.59 -3.34
N LYS A 146 -19.64 31.89 -3.10
CA LYS A 146 -19.51 32.95 -4.10
C LYS A 146 -18.11 33.59 -4.12
N ILE A 147 -17.19 33.20 -3.24
CA ILE A 147 -15.82 33.75 -3.19
C ILE A 147 -15.11 33.59 -4.54
N SER A 148 -15.21 32.42 -5.17
CA SER A 148 -14.57 32.17 -6.46
C SER A 148 -15.03 33.17 -7.53
N ASN A 149 -16.33 33.47 -7.55
CA ASN A 149 -16.93 34.43 -8.50
C ASN A 149 -16.53 35.88 -8.18
N MET A 150 -16.45 36.23 -6.90
CA MET A 150 -15.99 37.56 -6.48
C MET A 150 -14.53 37.78 -6.89
N LEU A 151 -13.64 36.82 -6.62
CA LEU A 151 -12.23 36.93 -6.97
C LEU A 151 -12.03 36.98 -8.49
N SER A 152 -12.80 36.18 -9.25
CA SER A 152 -12.68 36.17 -10.72
C SER A 152 -13.17 37.47 -11.36
N ASP A 153 -14.22 38.11 -10.83
CA ASP A 153 -14.70 39.44 -11.27
C ASP A 153 -13.64 40.53 -11.03
N THR A 154 -12.94 40.50 -9.89
CA THR A 154 -11.89 41.51 -9.61
C THR A 154 -10.65 41.40 -10.48
N ILE A 155 -10.23 40.18 -10.79
CA ILE A 155 -8.96 39.93 -11.48
C ILE A 155 -9.19 39.85 -13.00
N GLY A 156 -10.44 39.65 -13.43
CA GLY A 156 -10.81 39.43 -14.83
C GLY A 156 -10.31 38.09 -15.37
N LYS A 157 -9.90 37.16 -14.49
CA LYS A 157 -9.39 35.82 -14.82
C LYS A 157 -9.95 34.79 -13.85
N ILE A 158 -9.98 33.54 -14.29
CA ILE A 158 -10.34 32.41 -13.44
C ILE A 158 -9.24 32.24 -12.38
N VAL A 159 -9.66 32.27 -11.11
CA VAL A 159 -8.74 32.15 -9.98
C VAL A 159 -8.44 30.68 -9.69
N PRO A 160 -7.18 30.30 -9.48
CA PRO A 160 -6.83 28.92 -9.12
C PRO A 160 -7.47 28.46 -7.81
N ASP A 161 -7.93 27.21 -7.80
CA ASP A 161 -8.62 26.59 -6.64
C ASP A 161 -7.81 26.66 -5.33
N TRP A 162 -6.48 26.53 -5.40
CA TRP A 162 -5.63 26.56 -4.21
C TRP A 162 -5.64 27.92 -3.51
N ILE A 163 -5.85 29.01 -4.26
CA ILE A 163 -6.00 30.34 -3.68
C ILE A 163 -7.38 30.49 -3.05
N VAL A 164 -8.43 30.06 -3.76
CA VAL A 164 -9.80 30.03 -3.22
C VAL A 164 -9.85 29.26 -1.90
N ALA A 165 -9.14 28.13 -1.82
CA ALA A 165 -9.02 27.34 -0.60
C ALA A 165 -8.37 28.10 0.58
N LYS A 166 -7.47 29.06 0.33
CA LYS A 166 -6.91 29.92 1.39
C LYS A 166 -7.94 30.89 1.94
N PHE A 167 -8.73 31.52 1.06
CA PHE A 167 -9.84 32.39 1.47
C PHE A 167 -10.92 31.59 2.22
N LEU A 168 -11.26 30.38 1.77
CA LEU A 168 -12.20 29.52 2.48
C LEU A 168 -11.68 29.17 3.86
N LYS A 169 -10.44 28.68 3.98
CA LYS A 169 -9.85 28.28 5.26
C LYS A 169 -9.83 29.39 6.31
N THR A 170 -9.67 30.66 5.91
CA THR A 170 -9.69 31.79 6.84
C THR A 170 -11.09 32.14 7.33
N PHE A 171 -12.13 31.95 6.50
CA PHE A 171 -13.52 32.27 6.84
C PHE A 171 -14.38 31.06 7.24
N ASP A 172 -13.84 29.84 7.12
CA ASP A 172 -14.45 28.59 7.63
C ASP A 172 -14.82 28.60 9.13
N PRO A 173 -14.12 29.32 10.04
CA PRO A 173 -14.52 29.36 11.45
C PRO A 173 -15.82 30.15 11.69
N ASN A 174 -16.34 30.89 10.70
CA ASN A 174 -17.58 31.63 10.86
C ASN A 174 -18.79 30.69 10.89
N PRO A 175 -19.62 30.71 11.95
CA PRO A 175 -20.72 29.76 12.14
C PRO A 175 -21.84 29.89 11.08
N THR A 176 -21.93 31.05 10.41
CA THR A 176 -22.97 31.35 9.42
C THR A 176 -22.58 30.95 7.99
N GLY A 177 -21.31 30.60 7.73
CA GLY A 177 -20.81 30.34 6.37
C GLY A 177 -20.93 31.56 5.44
N ARG A 178 -20.93 32.76 6.03
CA ARG A 178 -20.99 34.06 5.38
C ARG A 178 -20.02 35.02 6.07
N PHE A 179 -19.63 36.08 5.37
CA PHE A 179 -18.76 37.11 5.91
C PHE A 179 -19.10 38.48 5.34
N THR A 180 -18.78 39.52 6.11
CA THR A 180 -18.98 40.93 5.73
C THR A 180 -17.73 41.50 5.05
N TYR A 181 -17.87 42.64 4.35
CA TYR A 181 -16.72 43.30 3.74
C TYR A 181 -15.70 43.76 4.80
N SER A 182 -16.15 44.19 5.99
CA SER A 182 -15.25 44.56 7.09
C SER A 182 -14.41 43.39 7.59
N GLU A 183 -14.98 42.18 7.66
CA GLU A 183 -14.23 40.97 7.99
C GLU A 183 -13.21 40.62 6.91
N LEU A 184 -13.57 40.82 5.64
CA LEU A 184 -12.62 40.64 4.53
C LEU A 184 -11.42 41.56 4.67
N VAL A 185 -11.63 42.85 4.97
CA VAL A 185 -10.54 43.81 5.16
C VAL A 185 -9.65 43.43 6.35
N ALA A 186 -10.24 42.97 7.46
CA ALA A 186 -9.48 42.58 8.64
C ALA A 186 -8.57 41.36 8.39
N GLU A 187 -9.07 40.35 7.67
CA GLU A 187 -8.36 39.09 7.43
C GLU A 187 -7.51 39.10 6.16
N TYR A 188 -7.63 40.12 5.31
CA TYR A 188 -6.95 40.18 4.02
C TYR A 188 -5.42 40.02 4.15
N ASP A 189 -4.81 40.72 5.11
CA ASP A 189 -3.36 40.64 5.35
C ASP A 189 -2.91 39.23 5.74
N VAL A 190 -3.72 38.50 6.51
CA VAL A 190 -3.45 37.13 6.92
C VAL A 190 -3.50 36.21 5.71
N ILE A 191 -4.52 36.38 4.85
CA ILE A 191 -4.68 35.62 3.61
C ILE A 191 -3.49 35.86 2.66
N ILE A 192 -3.10 37.12 2.46
CA ILE A 192 -1.96 37.47 1.60
C ILE A 192 -0.64 36.90 2.14
N ARG A 193 -0.42 36.93 3.46
CA ARG A 193 0.76 36.31 4.07
C ARG A 193 0.76 34.80 3.86
N ALA A 194 -0.38 34.13 4.00
CA ALA A 194 -0.50 32.70 3.76
C ALA A 194 -0.20 32.33 2.30
N ILE A 195 -0.73 33.10 1.34
CA ILE A 195 -0.44 32.91 -0.09
C ILE A 195 1.05 33.14 -0.39
N ARG A 196 1.66 34.19 0.17
CA ARG A 196 3.11 34.46 0.01
C ARG A 196 3.96 33.36 0.64
N GLY A 197 3.57 32.82 1.80
CA GLY A 197 4.29 31.75 2.50
C GLY A 197 4.43 30.49 1.63
N ASP A 198 3.33 30.04 1.01
CA ASP A 198 3.34 28.84 0.16
C ASP A 198 4.18 29.00 -1.12
N THR A 199 4.41 30.24 -1.57
CA THR A 199 5.26 30.50 -2.75
C THR A 199 6.75 30.54 -2.42
N LYS A 200 7.11 30.62 -1.14
CA LYS A 200 8.51 30.64 -0.72
C LYS A 200 9.05 29.22 -0.65
N LYS A 201 10.14 28.98 -1.36
CA LYS A 201 10.96 27.79 -1.14
C LYS A 201 11.81 28.04 0.10
N ASP A 202 11.45 27.44 1.22
CA ASP A 202 12.34 27.40 2.37
C ASP A 202 13.63 26.68 1.95
N VAL A 203 14.76 27.37 2.07
CA VAL A 203 16.07 26.74 1.90
C VAL A 203 16.30 25.89 3.14
N VAL A 204 15.71 24.69 3.16
CA VAL A 204 16.02 23.69 4.17
C VAL A 204 17.49 23.32 3.99
N GLY A 205 18.33 23.69 4.96
CA GLY A 205 19.74 23.36 4.94
C GLY A 205 19.96 21.86 4.72
N GLN A 206 21.01 21.49 3.97
CA GLN A 206 21.37 20.08 3.83
C GLN A 206 21.69 19.50 5.22
N PRO A 207 21.30 18.25 5.51
CA PRO A 207 21.54 17.67 6.82
C PRO A 207 23.05 17.55 7.08
N GLU A 208 23.47 17.75 8.33
CA GLU A 208 24.88 17.93 8.73
C GLU A 208 25.79 16.79 8.27
N TRP A 209 25.29 15.55 8.25
CA TRP A 209 26.04 14.39 7.78
C TRP A 209 26.43 14.46 6.30
N LEU A 210 25.64 15.17 5.49
CA LEU A 210 25.85 15.39 4.07
C LEU A 210 26.80 16.57 3.81
N VAL A 211 26.90 17.50 4.76
CA VAL A 211 27.88 18.58 4.79
C VAL A 211 29.24 18.06 5.26
N ALA A 212 29.25 17.19 6.28
CA ALA A 212 30.45 16.57 6.83
C ALA A 212 31.12 15.58 5.87
N SER A 213 30.34 14.84 5.07
CA SER A 213 30.86 13.82 4.13
C SER A 213 31.62 14.40 2.93
N LYS A 214 31.42 15.69 2.61
CA LYS A 214 32.11 16.37 1.50
C LYS A 214 33.59 16.66 1.81
N LYS A 215 34.00 16.60 3.08
CA LYS A 215 35.42 16.67 3.46
C LYS A 215 35.98 15.26 3.34
N MET A 216 36.68 14.95 2.25
CA MET A 216 37.40 13.67 2.16
C MET A 216 38.26 13.50 3.43
N PRO A 217 38.16 12.36 4.14
CA PRO A 217 39.01 12.14 5.30
C PRO A 217 40.47 12.11 4.82
N THR A 218 41.31 12.94 5.43
CA THR A 218 42.77 12.88 5.24
C THR A 218 43.25 11.45 5.44
N LYS A 219 44.21 10.96 4.65
CA LYS A 219 44.72 9.59 4.74
C LYS A 219 45.17 9.27 6.18
N ILE A 220 44.29 8.59 6.94
CA ILE A 220 44.43 8.42 8.41
C ILE A 220 45.54 7.42 8.74
N LEU A 221 45.86 6.52 7.81
CA LEU A 221 46.89 5.49 7.99
C LEU A 221 47.89 5.58 6.83
N THR A 222 49.06 6.12 7.13
CA THR A 222 50.26 5.91 6.30
C THR A 222 50.89 4.59 6.76
N SER A 223 50.93 3.57 5.90
CA SER A 223 51.59 2.32 6.25
C SER A 223 53.07 2.61 6.51
N THR A 224 53.50 2.54 7.76
CA THR A 224 54.93 2.42 8.07
C THR A 224 55.40 1.13 7.42
N GLY A 225 56.36 1.22 6.49
CA GLY A 225 56.87 0.05 5.78
C GLY A 225 57.24 -1.06 6.77
N MET A 226 56.56 -2.20 6.69
CA MET A 226 56.89 -3.35 7.53
C MET A 226 58.26 -3.85 7.10
N LYS A 227 59.23 -3.84 8.03
CA LYS A 227 60.54 -4.45 7.79
C LYS A 227 60.35 -5.95 7.63
N SER A 228 61.04 -6.54 6.66
CA SER A 228 61.00 -7.99 6.51
C SER A 228 61.61 -8.68 7.72
N ALA A 229 61.20 -9.91 8.01
CA ALA A 229 61.72 -10.64 9.15
C ALA A 229 63.25 -10.88 9.05
N MET A 230 63.79 -10.93 7.82
CA MET A 230 65.24 -10.92 7.56
C MET A 230 65.89 -9.57 7.90
N GLN A 231 65.27 -8.44 7.59
CA GLN A 231 65.79 -7.11 7.99
C GLN A 231 65.81 -6.93 9.50
N ILE A 232 64.79 -7.45 10.20
CA ILE A 232 64.77 -7.49 11.67
C ILE A 232 65.86 -8.45 12.19
N ALA A 233 66.12 -9.54 11.47
CA ALA A 233 67.10 -10.55 11.85
C ALA A 233 68.55 -10.15 11.72
N MET A 234 68.88 -9.37 10.70
CA MET A 234 70.25 -8.96 10.43
C MET A 234 70.71 -7.78 11.29
N ALA A 235 69.80 -7.13 12.04
CA ALA A 235 70.14 -5.99 12.88
C ALA A 235 71.11 -6.37 14.03
N HIS A 236 70.82 -7.45 14.76
CA HIS A 236 71.64 -7.91 15.90
C HIS A 236 71.63 -9.45 16.03
N PRO A 237 72.46 -10.17 15.24
CA PRO A 237 72.48 -11.64 15.24
C PRO A 237 72.90 -12.26 16.58
N SER A 238 73.83 -11.63 17.30
CA SER A 238 74.41 -12.12 18.56
C SER A 238 73.45 -12.04 19.75
N GLU A 239 72.41 -11.20 19.68
CA GLU A 239 71.44 -11.01 20.76
C GLU A 239 70.37 -12.12 20.79
N ARG A 240 70.32 -12.97 19.75
CA ARG A 240 69.34 -14.03 19.60
C ARG A 240 69.72 -15.26 20.41
N ARG A 241 69.34 -15.23 21.69
CA ARG A 241 69.54 -16.38 22.58
C ARG A 241 68.63 -17.53 22.19
N TYR A 242 69.14 -18.76 22.34
CA TYR A 242 68.31 -19.95 22.30
C TYR A 242 67.36 -19.93 23.49
N LEU A 243 66.10 -19.58 23.26
CA LEU A 243 65.08 -19.64 24.30
C LEU A 243 64.63 -21.10 24.42
N LYS A 244 64.77 -21.65 25.63
CA LYS A 244 64.42 -23.03 26.03
C LYS A 244 62.90 -23.28 26.05
N LYS A 245 62.12 -22.58 25.24
CA LYS A 245 60.67 -22.72 25.15
C LYS A 245 60.36 -23.99 24.35
N GLU A 246 60.22 -25.11 25.08
CA GLU A 246 59.51 -26.36 24.73
C GLU A 246 58.91 -26.40 23.30
N GLY A 247 59.72 -26.74 22.29
CA GLY A 247 59.26 -27.05 20.93
C GLY A 247 59.47 -25.96 19.87
N VAL A 248 59.75 -24.71 20.23
CA VAL A 248 60.12 -23.66 19.26
C VAL A 248 61.64 -23.70 19.08
N GLY A 249 62.11 -24.43 18.07
CA GLY A 249 63.49 -24.28 17.60
C GLY A 249 63.80 -22.79 17.38
N MET A 250 65.01 -22.37 17.76
CA MET A 250 65.66 -21.06 17.57
C MET A 250 64.75 -19.91 17.11
N TRP A 251 64.64 -18.80 17.86
CA TRP A 251 63.89 -17.58 17.47
C TRP A 251 63.96 -17.35 15.96
N SER A 252 62.95 -17.87 15.25
CA SER A 252 63.18 -18.15 13.84
C SER A 252 63.02 -16.86 13.08
N CYS A 253 63.82 -16.66 12.04
CA CYS A 253 63.67 -15.53 11.14
C CYS A 253 62.31 -15.56 10.43
N ASP A 254 61.57 -16.66 10.53
CA ASP A 254 60.36 -16.93 9.77
C ASP A 254 59.12 -17.03 10.68
N ASN A 255 59.18 -16.53 11.93
CA ASN A 255 58.07 -16.63 12.88
C ASN A 255 56.73 -16.12 12.34
N ASP A 256 56.74 -15.12 11.44
CA ASP A 256 55.54 -14.64 10.75
C ASP A 256 54.93 -15.71 9.82
N MET A 257 55.79 -16.44 9.09
CA MET A 257 55.39 -17.55 8.21
C MET A 257 55.00 -18.81 8.97
N LEU A 258 55.50 -18.98 10.20
CA LEU A 258 55.21 -20.14 11.05
C LEU A 258 53.94 -19.97 11.90
N ALA A 259 53.31 -18.79 11.87
CA ALA A 259 52.07 -18.53 12.58
C ALA A 259 50.97 -19.50 12.12
N GLY A 260 50.22 -20.08 13.07
CA GLY A 260 49.19 -21.08 12.77
C GLY A 260 49.72 -22.50 12.58
N THR A 261 51.02 -22.75 12.82
CA THR A 261 51.60 -24.10 12.83
C THR A 261 52.01 -24.53 14.25
N THR A 262 52.32 -25.81 14.42
CA THR A 262 52.84 -26.34 15.68
C THR A 262 54.21 -25.79 16.06
N ARG A 263 54.93 -25.13 15.13
CA ARG A 263 56.24 -24.53 15.39
C ARG A 263 56.20 -23.24 16.20
N ASP A 264 55.07 -22.52 16.24
CA ASP A 264 54.90 -21.30 17.07
C ASP A 264 54.17 -21.58 18.40
N THR A 265 53.78 -22.84 18.67
CA THR A 265 52.97 -23.22 19.85
C THR A 265 53.59 -24.40 20.61
N TYR A 266 53.00 -24.79 21.74
CA TYR A 266 53.43 -25.94 22.54
C TYR A 266 52.78 -27.26 22.10
N HIS A 267 52.14 -27.29 20.94
CA HIS A 267 51.56 -28.51 20.40
C HIS A 267 52.65 -29.48 19.95
N ILE A 268 52.39 -30.78 20.09
CA ILE A 268 53.27 -31.82 19.55
C ILE A 268 53.41 -31.70 18.02
N PRO A 269 54.60 -31.99 17.44
CA PRO A 269 54.74 -32.14 15.99
C PRO A 269 53.73 -33.16 15.45
N GLY A 270 53.06 -32.82 14.35
CA GLY A 270 52.01 -33.66 13.75
C GLY A 270 50.59 -33.43 14.30
N TYR A 271 50.39 -32.50 15.24
CA TYR A 271 49.04 -32.10 15.64
C TYR A 271 48.26 -31.54 14.44
N SER A 272 47.07 -32.11 14.21
CA SER A 272 46.22 -31.84 13.04
C SER A 272 45.03 -30.92 13.33
N GLY A 273 44.90 -30.42 14.57
CA GLY A 273 43.83 -29.50 14.93
C GLY A 273 44.13 -28.05 14.53
N HIS A 274 43.10 -27.21 14.55
CA HIS A 274 43.22 -25.79 14.22
C HIS A 274 44.09 -25.04 15.24
N ILE A 275 45.09 -24.31 14.75
CA ILE A 275 45.92 -23.39 15.54
C ILE A 275 45.63 -21.95 15.07
N PRO A 276 45.11 -21.08 15.93
CA PRO A 276 44.78 -19.71 15.53
C PRO A 276 46.05 -18.88 15.33
N ALA A 277 46.24 -18.34 14.13
CA ALA A 277 47.32 -17.40 13.83
C ALA A 277 47.03 -15.97 14.33
N SER A 278 45.75 -15.60 14.46
CA SER A 278 45.33 -14.27 14.92
C SER A 278 45.54 -14.12 16.42
N LYS A 279 46.43 -13.19 16.80
CA LYS A 279 46.76 -12.86 18.20
C LYS A 279 45.94 -11.67 18.74
N ARG A 280 44.86 -11.27 18.06
CA ARG A 280 44.02 -10.10 18.45
C ARG A 280 43.20 -10.36 19.71
N VAL A 281 42.83 -11.62 19.96
CA VAL A 281 42.00 -12.01 21.11
C VAL A 281 42.87 -12.79 22.11
N PRO A 282 43.02 -12.31 23.37
CA PRO A 282 43.88 -12.96 24.36
C PRO A 282 43.50 -14.40 24.65
N LYS A 283 42.20 -14.70 24.81
CA LYS A 283 41.69 -16.04 25.10
C LYS A 283 42.02 -17.05 24.00
N VAL A 284 41.91 -16.63 22.74
CA VAL A 284 42.24 -17.47 21.58
C VAL A 284 43.74 -17.75 21.54
N THR A 285 44.56 -16.75 21.90
CA THR A 285 46.01 -16.91 22.00
C THR A 285 46.38 -17.89 23.10
N GLU A 286 45.78 -17.77 24.28
CA GLU A 286 46.05 -18.67 25.42
C GLU A 286 45.70 -20.13 25.08
N GLN A 287 44.51 -20.36 24.52
CA GLN A 287 44.06 -21.71 24.13
C GLN A 287 44.89 -22.27 22.97
N GLY A 288 45.19 -21.44 21.96
CA GLY A 288 45.98 -21.82 20.80
C GLY A 288 47.45 -22.12 21.13
N MET A 289 48.00 -21.56 22.21
CA MET A 289 49.36 -21.85 22.64
C MET A 289 49.51 -23.26 23.21
N ALA A 290 48.45 -23.85 23.80
CA ALA A 290 48.47 -25.17 24.44
C ALA A 290 49.60 -25.36 25.48
N LYS A 291 49.93 -24.30 26.23
CA LYS A 291 50.99 -24.32 27.25
C LYS A 291 50.75 -25.37 28.33
N ASN A 292 49.49 -25.54 28.74
CA ASN A 292 49.09 -26.55 29.71
C ASN A 292 48.45 -27.73 28.99
N PRO A 293 48.78 -28.98 29.35
CA PRO A 293 48.14 -30.15 28.77
C PRO A 293 46.64 -30.14 29.09
N ARG A 294 45.84 -30.72 28.19
CA ARG A 294 44.39 -30.82 28.40
C ARG A 294 44.12 -31.72 29.61
N ALA A 295 43.24 -31.28 30.50
CA ALA A 295 42.79 -32.11 31.61
C ALA A 295 42.12 -33.38 31.10
N ILE A 296 42.50 -34.53 31.68
CA ILE A 296 41.86 -35.81 31.40
C ILE A 296 40.42 -35.73 31.92
N LYS A 297 39.44 -35.91 31.03
CA LYS A 297 38.03 -35.92 31.40
C LYS A 297 37.65 -37.33 31.86
N ASN A 298 37.59 -37.56 33.17
CA ASN A 298 37.10 -38.82 33.73
C ASN A 298 35.60 -38.71 34.02
N ASN A 299 34.80 -39.56 33.37
CA ASN A 299 33.39 -39.73 33.72
C ASN A 299 33.31 -40.63 34.96
N LEU A 300 33.26 -40.01 36.15
CA LEU A 300 33.41 -40.67 37.45
C LEU A 300 32.37 -41.77 37.73
N ARG A 301 31.22 -41.75 37.06
CA ARG A 301 30.10 -42.68 37.30
C ARG A 301 30.45 -44.17 37.13
N LEU A 302 31.45 -44.50 36.31
CA LEU A 302 31.85 -45.90 36.09
C LEU A 302 32.83 -46.41 37.15
N ILE A 303 33.55 -45.51 37.82
CA ILE A 303 34.70 -45.87 38.68
C ILE A 303 34.40 -45.55 40.15
N TYR A 304 33.43 -44.66 40.42
CA TYR A 304 33.09 -44.20 41.75
C TYR A 304 31.59 -44.42 42.06
N SER A 305 31.32 -45.06 43.20
CA SER A 305 29.97 -45.32 43.74
C SER A 305 29.98 -44.94 45.22
N HIS A 306 29.00 -44.13 45.65
CA HIS A 306 28.78 -43.81 47.07
C HIS A 306 28.32 -45.03 47.87
N ASP A 307 27.64 -45.96 47.20
CA ASP A 307 27.08 -47.15 47.84
C ASP A 307 28.13 -48.27 47.93
N LEU A 308 28.07 -49.03 49.03
CA LEU A 308 28.82 -50.27 49.20
C LEU A 308 28.52 -51.26 48.06
N PRO A 309 29.51 -52.04 47.61
CA PRO A 309 29.30 -53.14 46.68
C PRO A 309 28.19 -54.08 47.19
N GLY A 310 27.25 -54.44 46.32
CA GLY A 310 26.10 -55.30 46.67
C GLY A 310 24.82 -54.56 47.05
N TYR A 311 24.85 -53.25 47.32
CA TYR A 311 23.62 -52.48 47.52
C TYR A 311 22.82 -52.34 46.21
N THR A 312 21.58 -52.83 46.20
CA THR A 312 20.68 -52.90 45.03
C THR A 312 19.60 -51.82 44.99
N GLY A 313 19.59 -50.89 45.95
CA GLY A 313 18.61 -49.81 46.03
C GLY A 313 18.78 -48.73 44.96
N HIS A 314 18.04 -47.63 45.11
CA HIS A 314 18.03 -46.53 44.13
C HIS A 314 19.42 -45.92 43.93
N LYS A 315 19.92 -45.90 42.68
CA LYS A 315 21.14 -45.21 42.29
C LYS A 315 20.80 -43.97 41.46
N PRO A 316 21.06 -42.74 41.96
CA PRO A 316 20.74 -41.53 41.22
C PRO A 316 21.55 -41.49 39.92
N LYS A 317 20.84 -41.32 38.79
CA LYS A 317 21.48 -41.27 37.45
C LYS A 317 21.82 -39.86 37.00
N ALA A 318 21.18 -38.85 37.59
CA ALA A 318 21.34 -37.43 37.25
C ALA A 318 22.07 -36.71 38.39
N ALA A 319 23.00 -35.82 38.04
CA ALA A 319 23.81 -35.08 39.03
C ALA A 319 22.97 -34.30 40.04
N ARG A 320 21.81 -33.77 39.64
CA ARG A 320 20.88 -33.06 40.54
C ARG A 320 20.29 -33.91 41.68
N ASN A 321 20.27 -35.24 41.51
CA ASN A 321 19.75 -36.17 42.50
C ASN A 321 20.88 -36.81 43.32
N ASP A 322 22.13 -36.54 42.97
CA ASP A 322 23.29 -37.02 43.70
C ASP A 322 23.66 -35.98 44.76
N ILE A 323 23.24 -36.24 46.00
CA ILE A 323 23.49 -35.37 47.16
C ILE A 323 24.82 -35.78 47.86
N GLY A 324 25.55 -36.74 47.30
CA GLY A 324 26.78 -37.28 47.85
C GLY A 324 26.56 -38.59 48.62
N GLU A 325 27.45 -38.86 49.57
CA GLU A 325 27.47 -40.10 50.34
C GLU A 325 26.13 -40.34 51.05
N LYS A 326 25.54 -41.52 50.84
CA LYS A 326 24.28 -41.87 51.50
C LYS A 326 24.50 -42.09 52.98
N LYS A 327 23.75 -41.36 53.80
CA LYS A 327 23.66 -41.59 55.26
C LYS A 327 22.67 -42.70 55.64
N GLY A 328 22.30 -43.56 54.69
CA GLY A 328 21.33 -44.64 54.91
C GLY A 328 21.77 -45.58 56.04
N GLY A 329 20.82 -46.02 56.87
CA GLY A 329 21.11 -46.86 58.03
C GLY A 329 21.47 -46.10 59.31
N ARG A 330 21.50 -44.76 59.27
CA ARG A 330 21.67 -43.88 60.45
C ARG A 330 20.48 -42.94 60.65
N ASP A 331 19.31 -43.26 60.09
CA ASP A 331 18.10 -42.44 60.29
C ASP A 331 17.43 -42.85 61.61
N PRO A 332 17.30 -41.94 62.60
CA PRO A 332 16.68 -42.23 63.89
C PRO A 332 15.21 -42.67 63.79
N ARG A 333 14.56 -42.45 62.63
CA ARG A 333 13.19 -42.96 62.36
C ARG A 333 13.12 -44.47 62.17
N THR A 334 14.25 -45.15 61.98
CA THR A 334 14.35 -46.61 61.89
C THR A 334 14.92 -47.15 63.19
N THR A 335 14.43 -48.28 63.71
CA THR A 335 14.89 -48.83 65.00
C THR A 335 16.39 -49.17 64.98
N SER A 336 16.88 -49.71 63.87
CA SER A 336 18.30 -50.00 63.65
C SER A 336 19.14 -48.73 63.51
N GLY A 337 18.60 -47.69 62.87
CA GLY A 337 19.26 -46.39 62.77
C GLY A 337 19.31 -45.64 64.10
N SER A 338 18.22 -45.64 64.88
CA SER A 338 18.17 -45.08 66.24
C SER A 338 19.21 -45.72 67.15
N ALA A 339 19.23 -47.06 67.19
CA ALA A 339 20.21 -47.81 67.97
C ALA A 339 21.66 -47.53 67.56
N ALA A 340 21.91 -47.24 66.27
CA ALA A 340 23.25 -46.92 65.77
C ALA A 340 23.69 -45.48 66.06
N VAL A 341 22.75 -44.54 66.21
CA VAL A 341 23.03 -43.11 66.47
C VAL A 341 22.95 -42.78 67.96
N GLY A 342 22.23 -43.59 68.76
CA GLY A 342 22.06 -43.38 70.20
C GLY A 342 21.05 -42.27 70.54
N GLU A 343 20.18 -41.90 69.59
CA GLU A 343 19.16 -40.86 69.76
C GLU A 343 17.77 -41.50 69.67
N ASP A 344 17.15 -41.79 70.83
CA ASP A 344 15.76 -42.23 70.89
C ASP A 344 14.84 -41.02 70.67
N ILE A 345 14.39 -40.85 69.43
CA ILE A 345 13.32 -39.89 69.12
C ILE A 345 11.98 -40.59 69.38
N LEU A 346 11.47 -40.43 70.61
CA LEU A 346 10.06 -40.60 70.95
C LEU A 346 9.43 -39.23 71.22
#